data_AF-A0AAW1H9L2-F1
#
_entry.id   AF-A0AAW1H9L2-F1
#
_cell.length_a   1.000
_cell.length_b   1.000
_cell.length_c   1.000
_cell.angle_alpha   90.00
_cell.angle_beta   90.00
_cell.angle_gamma   90.00
#
_symmetry.space_group_name_H-M   'P 1'
#
loop_
_entity.id
_entity.type
_entity.pdbx_description
1 polymer ?
#
loop_
_entity_poly.entity_id
_entity_poly.type
_entity_poly.pdbx_seq_one_letter_code
_entity_poly.pdbx_strand_id
1 'polypeptide(L)'
;MMCGLKIVNNGLNWSDFFKCGKEGSWVVVTTRSKQTAKIVGKGVMYKLGGLSLDYSRRLFEMTAFGQVNPSKELLEISHQIVDRCANVPLAIRVVGSLLYGQTMSRWLSFQEKGLAYISDDKNGIKSILKLSYHHFKSPLKSCFSYCAIFPKEFVIRKEMLISLWMAQGYIVPFGDGQSIDDAAEECFLILLRRCFFQDVKRDMYGEIVSCKIHDLMHLAQDVAGREICEVSISNTMNLDERVRHLSYVYENLMKRSRAIIQIRTCLWVGGKDKELLVGLILSICVRLRSLTLSNLDLIAVSESIGKLLHLRCPDLSLNRILKELPKSITKLHNLLVLKLSSCDELKELPNDLIKLHKLRTLDISRCNKLKCLPTDMSKLAYLHTLTRYMVGGESMYKM
;
A
#
# COMPACT_ATOMS: atom_id res chain seq x y z
N MET A 1 7.51 0.86 31.58
CA MET A 1 7.15 0.28 30.26
C MET A 1 6.01 1.14 29.70
N MET A 2 6.29 2.09 28.80
CA MET A 2 5.24 2.91 28.17
C MET A 2 4.64 2.13 27.01
N CYS A 3 3.44 1.59 27.17
CA CYS A 3 2.65 1.12 26.03
C CYS A 3 1.91 2.31 25.43
N GLY A 4 2.37 2.81 24.28
CA GLY A 4 1.59 3.75 23.47
C GLY A 4 0.39 3.03 22.87
N LEU A 5 -0.82 3.37 23.32
CA LEU A 5 -2.08 2.79 22.83
C LEU A 5 -2.90 3.89 22.13
N LYS A 6 -3.09 3.73 20.82
CA LYS A 6 -3.94 4.59 20.00
C LYS A 6 -5.34 3.95 19.94
N ILE A 7 -6.26 4.44 20.76
CA ILE A 7 -7.63 3.90 20.82
C ILE A 7 -8.43 4.48 19.65
N VAL A 8 -8.83 3.61 18.71
CA VAL A 8 -9.74 3.94 17.62
C VAL A 8 -11.13 3.46 17.99
N ASN A 9 -12.07 4.40 17.87
CA ASN A 9 -13.50 4.42 18.20
C ASN A 9 -14.29 3.12 17.89
N ASN A 10 -14.09 2.06 18.66
CA ASN A 10 -14.96 0.88 18.71
C ASN A 10 -15.23 0.59 20.18
N GLY A 11 -16.50 0.40 20.56
CA GLY A 11 -17.00 0.29 21.93
C GLY A 11 -16.47 -0.89 22.74
N LEU A 12 -15.16 -0.88 23.01
CA LEU A 12 -14.49 -1.80 23.92
C LEU A 12 -14.69 -1.33 25.35
N ASN A 13 -15.01 -2.29 26.21
CA ASN A 13 -15.22 -2.07 27.63
C ASN A 13 -13.87 -1.74 28.29
N TRP A 14 -13.72 -0.51 28.78
CA TRP A 14 -12.48 0.01 29.36
C TRP A 14 -11.96 -0.82 30.55
N SER A 15 -12.86 -1.56 31.22
CA SER A 15 -12.59 -2.36 32.41
C SER A 15 -11.58 -3.48 32.21
N ASP A 16 -11.45 -4.04 31.00
CA ASP A 16 -10.49 -5.12 30.75
C ASP A 16 -9.06 -4.60 30.53
N PHE A 17 -8.90 -3.35 30.08
CA PHE A 17 -7.58 -2.73 29.86
C PHE A 17 -6.88 -2.33 31.16
N PHE A 18 -7.65 -1.99 32.20
CA PHE A 18 -7.10 -1.53 33.48
C PHE A 18 -6.69 -2.66 34.43
N LYS A 19 -6.96 -3.94 34.08
CA LYS A 19 -6.60 -5.10 34.91
C LYS A 19 -5.09 -5.41 34.94
N CYS A 20 -4.31 -4.88 33.99
CA CYS A 20 -2.89 -5.23 33.83
C CYS A 20 -1.92 -4.16 34.39
N GLY A 21 -2.41 -3.01 34.85
CA GLY A 21 -1.57 -1.92 35.35
C GLY A 21 -1.25 -2.09 36.84
N LYS A 22 0.04 -2.07 37.21
CA LYS A 22 0.45 -1.94 38.62
C LYS A 22 0.25 -0.52 39.11
N GLU A 23 0.10 -0.33 40.42
CA GLU A 23 0.08 1.00 41.05
C GLU A 23 1.32 1.81 40.65
N GLY A 24 1.13 3.09 40.30
CA GLY A 24 2.16 3.95 39.70
C GLY A 24 2.27 3.90 38.18
N SER A 25 1.48 3.07 37.48
CA SER A 25 1.42 3.06 36.00
C SER A 25 0.71 4.28 35.44
N TRP A 26 1.19 4.80 34.29
CA TRP A 26 0.61 5.98 33.64
C TRP A 26 -0.03 5.58 32.30
N VAL A 27 -1.23 6.11 32.04
CA VAL A 27 -1.92 5.93 30.76
C VAL A 27 -1.94 7.28 30.04
N VAL A 28 -1.39 7.31 28.82
CA VAL A 28 -1.40 8.50 27.97
C VAL A 28 -2.44 8.29 26.87
N VAL A 29 -3.43 9.18 26.80
CA VAL A 29 -4.48 9.16 25.78
C VAL A 29 -4.36 10.37 24.88
N THR A 30 -4.20 10.13 23.58
CA THR A 30 -4.18 11.18 22.56
C THR A 30 -5.54 11.25 21.85
N THR A 31 -6.14 12.43 21.77
CA THR A 31 -7.41 12.63 21.04
C THR A 31 -7.45 13.99 20.34
N ARG A 32 -8.16 14.05 19.21
CA ARG A 32 -8.47 15.32 18.53
C ARG A 32 -9.70 16.02 19.12
N SER A 33 -10.48 15.34 19.95
CA SER A 33 -11.70 15.89 20.56
C SER A 33 -11.46 16.34 21.99
N LYS A 34 -11.63 17.64 22.24
CA LYS A 34 -11.57 18.21 23.59
C LYS A 34 -12.64 17.61 24.51
N GLN A 35 -13.80 17.23 23.96
CA GLN A 35 -14.87 16.58 24.73
C GLN A 35 -14.45 15.18 25.18
N THR A 36 -13.88 14.37 24.29
CA THR A 36 -13.33 13.05 24.64
C THR A 36 -12.22 13.17 25.67
N ALA A 37 -11.34 14.16 25.55
CA ALA A 37 -10.28 14.41 26.53
C ALA A 37 -10.84 14.70 27.94
N LYS A 38 -11.92 15.48 28.03
CA LYS A 38 -12.62 15.78 29.30
C LYS A 38 -13.31 14.56 29.91
N ILE A 39 -13.85 13.67 29.07
CA ILE A 39 -14.53 12.45 29.53
C ILE A 39 -13.52 11.45 30.08
N VAL A 40 -12.41 11.25 29.36
CA VAL A 40 -11.37 10.27 29.73
C VAL A 40 -10.49 10.79 30.87
N GLY A 41 -10.20 12.10 30.89
CA GLY A 41 -9.28 12.70 31.84
C GLY A 41 -9.98 13.41 33.00
N LYS A 42 -9.86 12.85 34.21
CA LYS A 42 -9.87 13.63 35.46
C LYS A 42 -8.48 14.23 35.80
N GLY A 43 -7.45 13.97 34.99
CA GLY A 43 -6.05 14.36 35.20
C GLY A 43 -5.55 15.52 34.31
N VAL A 44 -4.21 15.71 34.24
CA VAL A 44 -3.54 16.81 33.51
C VAL A 44 -3.78 16.68 32.00
N MET A 45 -4.41 17.70 31.41
CA MET A 45 -4.58 17.81 29.95
C MET A 45 -3.45 18.64 29.35
N TYR A 46 -2.71 18.07 28.40
CA TYR A 46 -1.73 18.82 27.61
C TYR A 46 -2.27 19.10 26.21
N LYS A 47 -2.47 20.38 25.90
CA LYS A 47 -2.85 20.81 24.55
C LYS A 47 -1.58 21.00 23.72
N LEU A 48 -1.31 20.06 22.82
CA LEU A 48 -0.22 20.18 21.84
C LEU A 48 -0.43 21.41 20.96
N GLY A 49 0.53 22.34 20.98
CA GLY A 49 0.63 23.48 20.08
C GLY A 49 1.36 23.15 18.78
N GLY A 50 1.44 24.13 17.87
CA GLY A 50 2.38 24.08 16.75
C GLY A 50 3.83 24.19 17.21
N LEU A 51 4.77 23.98 16.28
CA LEU A 51 6.19 24.18 16.55
C LEU A 51 6.52 25.66 16.82
N SER A 52 7.65 25.93 17.48
CA SER A 52 8.21 27.27 17.45
C SER A 52 8.67 27.60 16.02
N LEU A 53 8.80 28.89 15.72
CA LEU A 53 9.25 29.34 14.41
C LEU A 53 10.63 28.76 14.04
N ASP A 54 11.56 28.72 14.98
CA ASP A 54 12.90 28.18 14.76
C ASP A 54 12.86 26.67 14.45
N TYR A 55 12.05 25.91 15.18
CA TYR A 55 11.89 24.48 14.90
C TYR A 55 11.14 24.24 13.58
N SER A 56 10.18 25.11 13.24
CA SER A 56 9.48 25.07 11.95
C SER A 56 10.43 25.28 10.78
N ARG A 57 11.31 26.28 10.86
CA ARG A 57 12.32 26.59 9.84
C ARG A 57 13.32 25.45 9.69
N ARG A 58 13.86 24.97 10.81
CA ARG A 58 14.79 23.83 10.81
C ARG A 58 14.16 22.57 10.21
N LEU A 59 12.91 22.27 10.55
CA LEU A 59 12.19 21.13 9.97
C LEU A 59 11.99 21.30 8.46
N PHE A 60 11.69 22.51 8.00
CA PHE A 60 11.55 22.81 6.59
C PHE A 60 12.86 22.62 5.85
N GLU A 61 13.94 23.20 6.35
CA GLU A 61 15.28 23.09 5.75
C GLU A 61 15.72 21.63 5.62
N MET A 62 15.53 20.84 6.69
CA MET A 62 15.83 19.40 6.68
C MET A 62 15.05 18.62 5.61
N THR A 63 13.85 19.09 5.25
CA THR A 63 12.99 18.41 4.27
C THR A 63 13.12 18.94 2.86
N ALA A 64 13.38 20.23 2.68
CA ALA A 64 13.47 20.90 1.39
C ALA A 64 14.88 20.86 0.78
N PHE A 65 15.92 20.86 1.62
CA PHE A 65 17.31 20.91 1.16
C PHE A 65 18.07 19.60 1.40
N GLY A 66 17.61 18.77 2.34
CA GLY A 66 18.28 17.51 2.67
C GLY A 66 19.69 17.76 3.22
N GLN A 67 20.72 17.36 2.48
CA GLN A 67 22.13 17.61 2.82
C GLN A 67 22.75 18.80 2.07
N VAL A 68 21.98 19.48 1.21
CA VAL A 68 22.48 20.59 0.40
C VAL A 68 22.41 21.89 1.21
N ASN A 69 23.48 22.68 1.17
CA ASN A 69 23.46 24.02 1.74
C ASN A 69 22.80 25.00 0.76
N PRO A 70 21.67 25.64 1.13
CA PRO A 70 20.97 26.58 0.25
C PRO A 70 21.71 27.92 0.16
N SER A 71 21.54 28.62 -0.97
CA SER A 71 21.93 30.03 -1.11
C SER A 71 21.12 30.92 -0.16
N LYS A 72 21.66 32.09 0.23
CA LYS A 72 20.96 33.06 1.10
C LYS A 72 19.58 33.46 0.57
N GLU A 73 19.45 33.70 -0.73
CA GLU A 73 18.18 34.07 -1.37
C GLU A 73 17.10 32.97 -1.21
N LEU A 74 17.50 31.72 -1.45
CA LEU A 74 16.61 30.56 -1.27
C LEU A 74 16.21 30.34 0.20
N LEU A 75 17.11 30.67 1.14
CA LEU A 75 16.82 30.63 2.57
C LEU A 75 15.74 31.66 2.96
N GLU A 76 15.83 32.88 2.44
CA GLU A 76 14.83 33.93 2.67
C GLU A 76 13.45 33.54 2.14
N ILE A 77 13.38 33.00 0.92
CA ILE A 77 12.13 32.47 0.35
C ILE A 77 11.57 31.34 1.22
N SER A 78 12.45 30.44 1.68
CA SER A 78 12.03 29.31 2.52
C SER A 78 11.34 29.77 3.81
N HIS A 79 11.88 30.81 4.46
CA HIS A 79 11.29 31.36 5.69
C HIS A 79 9.89 31.92 5.45
N GLN A 80 9.69 32.64 4.35
CA GLN A 80 8.37 33.19 4.00
C GLN A 80 7.33 32.09 3.72
N ILE A 81 7.77 30.98 3.12
CA ILE A 81 6.91 29.80 2.89
C ILE A 81 6.56 29.11 4.22
N VAL A 82 7.52 28.99 5.14
CA VAL A 82 7.31 28.37 6.47
C VAL A 82 6.31 29.15 7.31
N ASP A 83 6.36 30.47 7.29
CA ASP A 83 5.43 31.33 8.05
C ASP A 83 3.96 31.04 7.70
N ARG A 84 3.70 30.58 6.48
CA ARG A 84 2.35 30.24 5.98
C ARG A 84 1.91 28.82 6.37
N CYS A 85 2.81 27.96 6.82
CA CYS A 85 2.47 26.60 7.25
C CYS A 85 1.86 26.55 8.67
N ALA A 86 1.57 27.70 9.28
CA ALA A 86 0.95 27.85 10.61
C ALA A 86 1.63 27.01 11.70
N ASN A 87 2.95 26.81 11.58
CA ASN A 87 3.75 25.97 12.47
C ASN A 87 3.27 24.53 12.62
N VAL A 88 2.52 24.00 11.65
CA VAL A 88 2.05 22.61 11.67
C VAL A 88 3.13 21.70 11.09
N PRO A 89 3.71 20.75 11.87
CA PRO A 89 4.82 19.92 11.41
C PRO A 89 4.57 19.18 10.10
N LEU A 90 3.37 18.61 9.93
CA LEU A 90 3.03 17.86 8.73
C LEU A 90 2.92 18.77 7.50
N ALA A 91 2.33 19.95 7.64
CA ALA A 91 2.26 20.94 6.58
C ALA A 91 3.65 21.34 6.10
N ILE A 92 4.53 21.67 7.05
CA ILE A 92 5.92 22.05 6.80
C ILE A 92 6.65 20.94 6.02
N ARG A 93 6.56 19.68 6.48
CA ARG A 93 7.21 18.55 5.81
C ARG A 93 6.67 18.33 4.39
N VAL A 94 5.35 18.44 4.20
CA VAL A 94 4.74 18.26 2.87
C VAL A 94 5.22 19.35 1.91
N VAL A 95 5.19 20.62 2.33
CA VAL A 95 5.64 21.73 1.48
C VAL A 95 7.14 21.65 1.21
N GLY A 96 7.96 21.39 2.22
CA GLY A 96 9.40 21.21 2.05
C GLY A 96 9.72 20.07 1.08
N SER A 97 9.06 18.92 1.23
CA SER A 97 9.23 17.78 0.31
C SER A 97 8.77 18.05 -1.12
N LEU A 98 7.79 18.95 -1.31
CA LEU A 98 7.30 19.35 -2.64
C LEU A 98 8.33 20.21 -3.37
N LEU A 99 9.08 21.01 -2.63
CA LEU A 99 10.09 21.94 -3.12
C LEU A 99 11.49 21.33 -3.19
N TYR A 100 11.69 20.16 -2.60
CA TYR A 100 12.93 19.39 -2.69
C TYR A 100 13.34 19.15 -4.16
N GLY A 101 14.57 19.52 -4.49
CA GLY A 101 15.15 19.36 -5.83
C GLY A 101 14.48 20.20 -6.93
N GLN A 102 13.64 21.18 -6.57
CA GLN A 102 13.00 22.07 -7.54
C GLN A 102 13.87 23.28 -7.89
N THR A 103 13.64 23.86 -9.07
CA THR A 103 14.34 25.05 -9.55
C THR A 103 13.89 26.31 -8.81
N MET A 104 14.74 27.33 -8.76
CA MET A 104 14.43 28.62 -8.12
C MET A 104 13.12 29.25 -8.65
N SER A 105 12.89 29.19 -9.96
CA SER A 105 11.63 29.65 -10.58
C SER A 105 10.40 28.95 -9.99
N ARG A 106 10.51 27.65 -9.66
CA ARG A 106 9.42 26.88 -9.07
C ARG A 106 9.15 27.29 -7.62
N TRP A 107 10.19 27.65 -6.86
CA TRP A 107 10.06 28.18 -5.51
C TRP A 107 9.33 29.52 -5.50
N LEU A 108 9.72 30.46 -6.36
CA LEU A 108 9.06 31.75 -6.52
C LEU A 108 7.60 31.59 -6.97
N SER A 109 7.34 30.74 -7.97
CA SER A 109 5.97 30.45 -8.41
C SER A 109 5.11 29.84 -7.29
N PHE A 110 5.68 29.03 -6.40
CA PHE A 110 4.96 28.45 -5.28
C PHE A 110 4.67 29.50 -4.20
N GLN A 111 5.62 30.38 -3.92
CA GLN A 111 5.45 31.52 -3.04
C GLN A 111 4.34 32.46 -3.55
N GLU A 112 4.23 32.73 -4.83
CA GLU A 112 3.17 33.61 -5.34
C GLU A 112 1.79 32.93 -5.41
N LYS A 113 1.71 31.72 -5.98
CA LYS A 113 0.43 31.08 -6.35
C LYS A 113 0.01 29.96 -5.40
N GLY A 114 0.97 29.23 -4.84
CA GLY A 114 0.72 28.12 -3.91
C GLY A 114 0.19 28.58 -2.55
N LEU A 115 0.54 29.81 -2.14
CA LEU A 115 0.16 30.38 -0.85
C LEU A 115 -1.32 30.75 -0.74
N ALA A 116 -1.99 31.06 -1.85
CA ALA A 116 -3.43 31.38 -1.86
C ALA A 116 -4.32 30.19 -1.43
N TYR A 117 -3.83 28.95 -1.61
CA TYR A 117 -4.56 27.73 -1.24
C TYR A 117 -4.50 27.41 0.27
N ILE A 118 -3.61 28.06 1.02
CA ILE A 118 -3.38 27.75 2.45
C ILE A 118 -4.19 28.69 3.36
N SER A 119 -4.53 29.89 2.90
CA SER A 119 -5.15 30.96 3.69
C SER A 119 -6.65 30.82 3.96
N ASP A 120 -7.35 29.86 3.34
CA ASP A 120 -8.81 29.93 3.19
C ASP A 120 -9.64 28.85 3.94
N ASP A 121 -9.04 28.00 4.78
CA ASP A 121 -9.80 26.91 5.46
C ASP A 121 -9.40 26.66 6.92
N LYS A 122 -10.41 26.39 7.76
CA LYS A 122 -10.28 25.83 9.12
C LYS A 122 -9.61 24.43 9.12
N ASN A 123 -9.39 23.83 7.95
CA ASN A 123 -8.65 22.57 7.74
C ASN A 123 -7.35 22.74 6.91
N GLY A 124 -6.52 23.76 7.15
CA GLY A 124 -5.32 24.08 6.35
C GLY A 124 -4.42 22.90 5.92
N ILE A 125 -4.30 21.82 6.71
CA ILE A 125 -3.55 20.61 6.31
C ILE A 125 -4.16 19.91 5.09
N LYS A 126 -5.50 19.82 5.00
CA LYS A 126 -6.18 19.15 3.87
C LYS A 126 -5.92 19.91 2.57
N SER A 127 -5.89 21.24 2.62
CA SER A 127 -5.58 22.09 1.47
C SER A 127 -4.12 21.93 1.00
N ILE A 128 -3.17 21.82 1.92
CA ILE A 128 -1.76 21.57 1.60
C ILE A 128 -1.56 20.20 0.96
N LEU A 129 -2.26 19.18 1.45
CA LEU A 129 -2.22 17.84 0.86
C LEU A 129 -2.88 17.81 -0.53
N LYS A 130 -4.00 18.51 -0.72
CA LYS A 130 -4.63 18.72 -2.04
C LYS A 130 -3.67 19.39 -3.01
N LEU A 131 -2.98 20.45 -2.56
CA LEU A 131 -1.99 21.16 -3.37
C LEU A 131 -0.84 20.23 -3.79
N SER A 132 -0.33 19.40 -2.86
CA SER A 132 0.70 18.39 -3.17
C SER A 132 0.19 17.39 -4.23
N TYR A 133 -1.07 16.97 -4.12
CA TYR A 133 -1.70 16.07 -5.10
C TYR A 133 -1.86 16.71 -6.49
N HIS A 134 -2.33 17.95 -6.58
CA HIS A 134 -2.51 18.63 -7.87
C HIS A 134 -1.19 18.74 -8.65
N HIS A 135 -0.08 18.89 -7.93
CA HIS A 135 1.28 18.94 -8.47
C HIS A 135 1.91 17.58 -8.81
N PHE A 136 1.20 16.46 -8.65
CA PHE A 136 1.70 15.16 -9.12
C PHE A 136 1.67 15.06 -10.65
N LYS A 137 2.72 14.46 -11.21
CA LYS A 137 2.68 13.85 -12.55
C LYS A 137 1.67 12.70 -12.57
N SER A 138 1.14 12.36 -13.76
CA SER A 138 0.07 11.35 -13.91
C SER A 138 0.35 10.01 -13.19
N PRO A 139 1.55 9.40 -13.28
CA PRO A 139 1.85 8.12 -12.61
C PRO A 139 1.65 8.17 -11.09
N LEU A 140 2.11 9.25 -10.44
CA LEU A 140 2.01 9.44 -8.99
C LEU A 140 0.55 9.65 -8.55
N LYS A 141 -0.26 10.34 -9.36
CA LYS A 141 -1.69 10.50 -9.09
C LYS A 141 -2.38 9.14 -9.04
N SER A 142 -2.14 8.29 -10.03
CA SER A 142 -2.73 6.95 -10.07
C SER A 142 -2.25 6.07 -8.91
N CYS A 143 -0.95 6.08 -8.60
CA CYS A 143 -0.41 5.33 -7.46
C CYS A 143 -1.01 5.77 -6.13
N PHE A 144 -1.11 7.10 -5.92
CA PHE A 144 -1.70 7.67 -4.72
C PHE A 144 -3.20 7.35 -4.61
N SER A 145 -3.98 7.58 -5.66
CA SER A 145 -5.41 7.27 -5.67
C SER A 145 -5.66 5.78 -5.43
N TYR A 146 -4.85 4.89 -5.99
CA TYR A 146 -4.95 3.45 -5.76
C TYR A 146 -4.79 3.06 -4.29
N CYS A 147 -4.04 3.84 -3.50
CA CYS A 147 -3.89 3.59 -2.06
C CYS A 147 -5.22 3.64 -1.30
N ALA A 148 -6.26 4.28 -1.84
CA ALA A 148 -7.57 4.33 -1.19
C ALA A 148 -8.25 2.95 -1.07
N ILE A 149 -7.72 1.92 -1.74
CA ILE A 149 -8.20 0.52 -1.61
C ILE A 149 -7.88 -0.10 -0.25
N PHE A 150 -6.86 0.40 0.45
CA PHE A 150 -6.45 -0.12 1.75
C PHE A 150 -7.25 0.56 2.87
N PRO A 151 -7.76 -0.20 3.86
CA PRO A 151 -8.42 0.39 5.01
C PRO A 151 -7.49 1.26 5.85
N LYS A 152 -8.12 2.03 6.73
CA LYS A 152 -7.40 2.79 7.76
C LYS A 152 -6.54 1.88 8.62
N GLU A 153 -5.37 2.38 9.00
CA GLU A 153 -4.40 1.70 9.86
C GLU A 153 -3.84 0.38 9.27
N PHE A 154 -4.21 0.02 8.04
CA PHE A 154 -3.73 -1.18 7.39
C PHE A 154 -2.21 -1.08 7.15
N VAL A 155 -1.46 -2.08 7.62
CA VAL A 155 -0.02 -2.17 7.41
C VAL A 155 0.24 -2.74 6.02
N ILE A 156 0.78 -1.91 5.13
CA ILE A 156 1.06 -2.24 3.75
C ILE A 156 2.54 -2.61 3.62
N ARG A 157 2.84 -3.81 3.10
CA ARG A 157 4.21 -4.17 2.69
C ARG A 157 4.61 -3.36 1.45
N LYS A 158 5.81 -2.75 1.45
CA LYS A 158 6.32 -1.91 0.35
C LYS A 158 6.24 -2.63 -0.99
N GLU A 159 6.85 -3.81 -1.07
CA GLU A 159 6.91 -4.63 -2.29
C GLU A 159 5.52 -5.01 -2.82
N MET A 160 4.57 -5.28 -1.92
CA MET A 160 3.20 -5.58 -2.30
C MET A 160 2.53 -4.37 -2.97
N LEU A 161 2.71 -3.17 -2.40
CA LEU A 161 2.13 -1.94 -2.95
C LEU A 161 2.70 -1.64 -4.34
N ILE A 162 4.03 -1.70 -4.47
CA ILE A 162 4.74 -1.53 -5.74
C ILE A 162 4.24 -2.52 -6.78
N SER A 163 4.16 -3.81 -6.41
CA SER A 163 3.67 -4.86 -7.30
C SER A 163 2.25 -4.58 -7.79
N LEU A 164 1.37 -4.08 -6.92
CA LEU A 164 0.00 -3.72 -7.30
C LEU A 164 -0.04 -2.52 -8.25
N TRP A 165 0.78 -1.48 -8.04
CA TRP A 165 0.88 -0.36 -8.98
C TRP A 165 1.39 -0.79 -10.35
N MET A 166 2.42 -1.64 -10.38
CA MET A 166 2.93 -2.24 -11.63
C MET A 166 1.87 -3.13 -12.30
N ALA A 167 1.10 -3.89 -11.51
CA ALA A 167 0.02 -4.71 -12.03
C ALA A 167 -1.04 -3.86 -12.75
N GLN A 168 -1.38 -2.71 -12.19
CA GLN A 168 -2.30 -1.77 -12.83
C GLN A 168 -1.67 -1.00 -14.01
N GLY A 169 -0.35 -1.04 -14.16
CA GLY A 169 0.36 -0.31 -15.21
C GLY A 169 0.42 1.19 -14.94
N TYR A 170 0.43 1.59 -13.66
CA TYR A 170 0.55 3.00 -13.27
C TYR A 170 1.98 3.52 -13.29
N ILE A 171 2.97 2.63 -13.24
CA ILE A 171 4.38 2.99 -13.26
C ILE A 171 4.82 3.22 -14.70
N VAL A 172 5.36 4.41 -14.95
CA VAL A 172 5.99 4.81 -16.21
C VAL A 172 7.36 5.40 -15.85
N PRO A 173 8.46 4.97 -16.49
CA PRO A 173 9.78 5.55 -16.28
C PRO A 173 9.79 7.07 -16.45
N PHE A 174 10.52 7.77 -15.59
CA PHE A 174 10.61 9.24 -15.61
C PHE A 174 11.61 9.78 -16.63
N GLY A 175 12.55 8.95 -17.10
CA GLY A 175 13.57 9.30 -18.08
C GLY A 175 14.04 8.11 -18.90
N ASP A 176 14.79 8.40 -19.96
CA ASP A 176 15.29 7.38 -20.90
C ASP A 176 16.27 6.42 -20.20
N GLY A 177 16.04 5.12 -20.38
CA GLY A 177 16.89 4.06 -19.81
C GLY A 177 16.60 3.67 -18.35
N GLN A 178 15.69 4.35 -17.65
CA GLN A 178 15.29 3.95 -16.30
C GLN A 178 14.48 2.65 -16.33
N SER A 179 14.84 1.68 -15.48
CA SER A 179 14.08 0.44 -15.36
C SER A 179 12.70 0.69 -14.73
N ILE A 180 11.73 -0.18 -15.02
CA ILE A 180 10.39 -0.05 -14.42
C ILE A 180 10.41 -0.27 -12.91
N ASP A 181 11.36 -1.05 -12.39
CA ASP A 181 11.51 -1.30 -10.95
C ASP A 181 12.01 -0.04 -10.23
N ASP A 182 13.03 0.61 -10.80
CA ASP A 182 13.56 1.88 -10.28
C ASP A 182 12.50 2.97 -10.30
N ALA A 183 11.73 3.06 -11.39
CA ALA A 183 10.61 3.99 -11.51
C ALA A 183 9.52 3.72 -10.44
N ALA A 184 9.27 2.45 -10.10
CA ALA A 184 8.30 2.09 -9.09
C ALA A 184 8.79 2.42 -7.67
N GLU A 185 10.06 2.16 -7.37
CA GLU A 185 10.68 2.54 -6.10
C GLU A 185 10.72 4.06 -5.94
N GLU A 186 11.08 4.80 -7.00
CA GLU A 186 11.06 6.26 -7.01
C GLU A 186 9.65 6.80 -6.73
N CYS A 187 8.61 6.21 -7.34
CA CYS A 187 7.22 6.58 -7.05
C CYS A 187 6.88 6.38 -5.56
N PHE A 188 7.28 5.24 -4.97
CA PHE A 188 7.07 4.97 -3.55
C PHE A 188 7.79 6.02 -2.67
N LEU A 189 9.06 6.29 -2.96
CA LEU A 189 9.89 7.24 -2.20
C LEU A 189 9.36 8.67 -2.30
N ILE A 190 8.85 9.11 -3.45
CA ILE A 190 8.22 10.43 -3.60
C ILE A 190 6.98 10.55 -2.71
N LEU A 191 6.10 9.53 -2.74
CA LEU A 191 4.90 9.51 -1.89
C LEU A 191 5.26 9.49 -0.39
N LEU A 192 6.31 8.75 -0.03
CA LEU A 192 6.83 8.71 1.33
C LEU A 192 7.38 10.08 1.78
N ARG A 193 8.22 10.73 0.97
CA ARG A 193 8.78 12.06 1.28
C ARG A 193 7.67 13.10 1.48
N ARG A 194 6.61 13.00 0.68
CA ARG A 194 5.40 13.83 0.80
C ARG A 194 4.48 13.45 1.96
N CYS A 195 4.95 12.60 2.88
CA CYS A 195 4.27 12.24 4.11
C CYS A 195 2.88 11.60 3.90
N PHE A 196 2.66 10.97 2.74
CA PHE A 196 1.45 10.19 2.49
C PHE A 196 1.46 8.86 3.26
N PHE A 197 2.66 8.37 3.59
CA PHE A 197 2.86 7.20 4.43
C PHE A 197 3.37 7.57 5.83
N GLN A 198 2.94 6.81 6.83
CA GLN A 198 3.33 6.90 8.24
C GLN A 198 3.76 5.52 8.77
N ASP A 199 4.25 5.46 10.01
CA ASP A 199 4.66 4.22 10.70
C ASP A 199 5.60 3.33 9.86
N VAL A 200 6.58 3.96 9.20
CA VAL A 200 7.56 3.26 8.36
C VAL A 200 8.39 2.32 9.22
N LYS A 201 8.33 1.03 8.91
CA LYS A 201 9.21 0.02 9.50
C LYS A 201 10.35 -0.28 8.55
N ARG A 202 11.56 -0.33 9.11
CA ARG A 202 12.77 -0.72 8.42
C ARG A 202 13.28 -2.05 8.96
N ASP A 203 13.94 -2.83 8.11
CA ASP A 203 14.66 -4.02 8.55
C ASP A 203 16.03 -3.65 9.16
N MET A 204 16.80 -4.69 9.50
CA MET A 204 18.15 -4.57 10.05
C MET A 204 19.17 -3.91 9.10
N TYR A 205 18.87 -3.86 7.80
CA TYR A 205 19.71 -3.23 6.78
C TYR A 205 19.28 -1.79 6.49
N GLY A 206 18.22 -1.31 7.16
CA GLY A 206 17.66 0.03 6.96
C GLY A 206 16.67 0.10 5.80
N GLU A 207 16.37 -1.00 5.13
CA GLU A 207 15.44 -1.05 4.00
C GLU A 207 14.00 -0.94 4.47
N ILE A 208 13.18 -0.21 3.72
CA ILE A 208 11.78 0.01 4.08
C ILE A 208 10.95 -1.22 3.75
N VAL A 209 10.40 -1.87 4.76
CA VAL A 209 9.63 -3.11 4.61
C VAL A 209 8.14 -2.84 4.54
N SER A 210 7.64 -1.92 5.38
CA SER A 210 6.21 -1.64 5.47
C SER A 210 5.91 -0.23 5.94
N CYS A 211 4.72 0.25 5.62
CA CYS A 211 4.19 1.53 6.05
C CYS A 211 2.67 1.48 6.18
N LYS A 212 2.06 2.55 6.71
CA LYS A 212 0.60 2.77 6.70
C LYS A 212 0.27 4.04 5.94
N ILE A 213 -0.93 4.13 5.42
CA ILE A 213 -1.46 5.40 4.88
C ILE A 213 -1.79 6.32 6.05
N HIS A 214 -1.40 7.60 5.97
CA HIS A 214 -1.69 8.57 7.01
C HIS A 214 -3.20 8.83 7.14
N ASP A 215 -3.74 8.98 8.36
CA ASP A 215 -5.19 9.11 8.62
C ASP A 215 -5.85 10.33 7.93
N LEU A 216 -5.04 11.31 7.54
CA LEU A 216 -5.48 12.52 6.82
C LEU A 216 -5.63 12.28 5.31
N MET A 217 -5.26 11.10 4.83
CA MET A 217 -5.34 10.70 3.42
C MET A 217 -6.69 10.09 3.04
N HIS A 218 -7.74 10.41 3.80
CA HIS A 218 -9.11 10.44 3.26
C HIS A 218 -9.21 11.24 1.96
N LEU A 219 -8.27 12.16 1.71
CA LEU A 219 -8.13 12.80 0.41
C LEU A 219 -7.94 11.80 -0.74
N ALA A 220 -7.23 10.68 -0.52
CA ALA A 220 -7.10 9.64 -1.55
C ALA A 220 -8.47 9.08 -1.94
N GLN A 221 -9.41 8.95 -0.99
CA GLN A 221 -10.79 8.53 -1.28
C GLN A 221 -11.56 9.63 -2.04
N ASP A 222 -11.45 10.90 -1.60
CA ASP A 222 -12.07 12.04 -2.28
C ASP A 222 -11.62 12.13 -3.76
N VAL A 223 -10.36 11.75 -4.03
CA VAL A 223 -9.69 11.92 -5.33
C VAL A 223 -9.74 10.67 -6.20
N ALA A 224 -9.72 9.47 -5.62
CA ALA A 224 -9.95 8.21 -6.34
C ALA A 224 -11.36 8.12 -6.94
N GLY A 225 -12.27 8.98 -6.49
CA GLY A 225 -13.63 9.08 -7.02
C GLY A 225 -14.40 7.78 -6.80
N ARG A 226 -15.13 7.34 -7.83
CA ARG A 226 -15.96 6.13 -7.79
C ARG A 226 -15.27 4.88 -8.36
N GLU A 227 -13.95 4.92 -8.56
CA GLU A 227 -13.21 3.79 -9.14
C GLU A 227 -12.88 2.69 -8.12
N ILE A 228 -12.85 3.03 -6.83
CA ILE A 228 -12.54 2.13 -5.73
C ILE A 228 -13.77 1.95 -4.85
N CYS A 229 -14.07 0.70 -4.49
CA CYS A 229 -15.18 0.36 -3.61
C CYS A 229 -14.71 -0.63 -2.54
N GLU A 230 -14.85 -0.25 -1.26
CA GLU A 230 -14.69 -1.15 -0.12
C GLU A 230 -16.04 -1.84 0.14
N VAL A 231 -16.09 -3.17 -0.01
CA VAL A 231 -17.32 -3.94 0.17
C VAL A 231 -17.42 -4.39 1.63
N SER A 232 -17.40 -3.40 2.53
CA SER A 232 -17.60 -3.60 3.95
C SER A 232 -18.97 -3.05 4.32
N ILE A 233 -19.98 -3.94 4.36
CA ILE A 233 -21.28 -3.75 5.03
C ILE A 233 -22.33 -2.91 4.27
N SER A 234 -22.02 -2.24 3.16
CA SER A 234 -23.09 -1.63 2.37
C SER A 234 -23.90 -2.71 1.63
N ASN A 235 -25.17 -2.83 1.96
CA ASN A 235 -26.23 -3.48 1.18
C ASN A 235 -26.41 -2.85 -0.22
N THR A 236 -25.37 -2.23 -0.80
CA THR A 236 -25.38 -1.68 -2.15
C THR A 236 -25.41 -2.85 -3.12
N MET A 237 -26.63 -3.27 -3.46
CA MET A 237 -26.91 -4.41 -4.32
C MET A 237 -26.42 -4.22 -5.76
N ASN A 238 -25.97 -3.01 -6.14
CA ASN A 238 -25.43 -2.70 -7.46
C ASN A 238 -24.14 -1.87 -7.36
N LEU A 239 -23.07 -2.36 -7.99
CA LEU A 239 -21.83 -1.62 -8.20
C LEU A 239 -22.02 -0.55 -9.29
N ASP A 240 -21.43 0.63 -9.08
CA ASP A 240 -21.31 1.68 -10.10
C ASP A 240 -20.44 1.18 -11.26
N GLU A 241 -20.81 1.51 -12.50
CA GLU A 241 -20.07 1.14 -13.70
C GLU A 241 -18.67 1.77 -13.78
N ARG A 242 -18.31 2.68 -12.89
CA ARG A 242 -16.95 3.24 -12.78
C ARG A 242 -16.03 2.43 -11.88
N VAL A 243 -16.56 1.51 -11.06
CA VAL A 243 -15.74 0.72 -10.14
C VAL A 243 -14.80 -0.20 -10.92
N ARG A 244 -13.53 -0.17 -10.56
CA ARG A 244 -12.46 -1.01 -11.13
C ARG A 244 -11.73 -1.81 -10.05
N HIS A 245 -11.79 -1.39 -8.80
CA HIS A 245 -11.02 -2.00 -7.72
C HIS A 245 -11.92 -2.27 -6.51
N LEU A 246 -11.86 -3.51 -6.04
CA LEU A 246 -12.64 -3.99 -4.89
C LEU A 246 -11.70 -4.46 -3.78
N SER A 247 -12.07 -4.13 -2.55
CA SER A 247 -11.50 -4.71 -1.32
C SER A 247 -12.61 -5.33 -0.47
N TYR A 248 -12.28 -6.42 0.25
CA TYR A 248 -13.21 -7.20 1.09
C TYR A 248 -14.38 -7.78 0.30
N VAL A 249 -14.07 -8.57 -0.74
CA VAL A 249 -15.09 -9.09 -1.68
C VAL A 249 -15.83 -10.28 -1.09
N TYR A 250 -17.17 -10.21 -1.08
CA TYR A 250 -18.08 -11.28 -0.63
C TYR A 250 -19.03 -11.77 -1.72
N GLU A 251 -19.61 -12.97 -1.51
CA GLU A 251 -20.42 -13.71 -2.48
C GLU A 251 -21.61 -12.93 -3.05
N ASN A 252 -22.31 -12.16 -2.23
CA ASN A 252 -23.54 -11.45 -2.62
C ASN A 252 -23.30 -10.41 -3.72
N LEU A 253 -22.08 -9.90 -3.85
CA LEU A 253 -21.72 -8.92 -4.87
C LEU A 253 -21.69 -9.55 -6.28
N MET A 254 -21.12 -10.76 -6.38
CA MET A 254 -20.76 -11.41 -7.64
C MET A 254 -21.95 -11.85 -8.49
N LYS A 255 -23.11 -12.07 -7.85
CA LYS A 255 -24.31 -12.60 -8.51
C LYS A 255 -25.21 -11.52 -9.13
N ARG A 256 -25.01 -10.23 -8.80
CA ARG A 256 -26.03 -9.19 -9.05
C ARG A 256 -25.61 -8.05 -9.97
N SER A 257 -24.31 -7.79 -10.15
CA SER A 257 -23.86 -6.61 -10.91
C SER A 257 -23.10 -6.95 -12.20
N ARG A 258 -23.57 -6.39 -13.33
CA ARG A 258 -22.87 -6.45 -14.63
C ARG A 258 -21.54 -5.68 -14.62
N ALA A 259 -21.39 -4.72 -13.70
CA ALA A 259 -20.18 -3.91 -13.53
C ALA A 259 -18.98 -4.72 -12.98
N ILE A 260 -19.14 -6.01 -12.72
CA ILE A 260 -18.07 -6.89 -12.24
C ILE A 260 -17.08 -7.26 -13.34
N ILE A 261 -17.53 -7.28 -14.60
CA ILE A 261 -16.73 -7.69 -15.78
C ILE A 261 -15.51 -6.75 -16.00
N GLN A 262 -15.62 -5.52 -15.53
CA GLN A 262 -14.61 -4.45 -15.67
C GLN A 262 -13.65 -4.35 -14.47
N ILE A 263 -13.83 -5.17 -13.45
CA ILE A 263 -12.98 -5.18 -12.26
C ILE A 263 -11.57 -5.63 -12.64
N ARG A 264 -10.59 -4.87 -12.14
CA ARG A 264 -9.15 -5.07 -12.34
C ARG A 264 -8.45 -5.52 -11.06
N THR A 265 -9.06 -5.30 -9.89
CA THR A 265 -8.51 -5.73 -8.61
C THR A 265 -9.59 -6.30 -7.70
N CYS A 266 -9.30 -7.46 -7.11
CA CYS A 266 -10.04 -8.00 -5.97
C CYS A 266 -9.05 -8.31 -4.84
N LEU A 267 -9.09 -7.55 -3.75
CA LEU A 267 -8.28 -7.81 -2.54
C LEU A 267 -9.15 -8.37 -1.41
N TRP A 268 -8.54 -9.24 -0.60
CA TRP A 268 -9.16 -9.86 0.59
C TRP A 268 -10.54 -10.47 0.30
N VAL A 269 -10.56 -11.49 -0.56
CA VAL A 269 -11.78 -12.25 -0.83
C VAL A 269 -12.15 -13.06 0.41
N GLY A 270 -13.43 -13.10 0.77
CA GLY A 270 -13.93 -13.85 1.92
C GLY A 270 -15.41 -14.19 1.77
N GLY A 271 -15.87 -15.25 2.44
CA GLY A 271 -17.26 -15.67 2.32
C GLY A 271 -17.53 -16.99 3.02
N LYS A 272 -18.82 -17.35 3.14
CA LYS A 272 -19.24 -18.66 3.66
C LYS A 272 -18.88 -19.76 2.67
N ASP A 273 -19.20 -19.56 1.39
CA ASP A 273 -18.82 -20.45 0.29
C ASP A 273 -17.66 -19.85 -0.51
N LYS A 274 -16.43 -20.15 -0.06
CA LYS A 274 -15.19 -19.60 -0.63
C LYS A 274 -14.94 -20.14 -2.04
N GLU A 275 -15.24 -21.41 -2.29
CA GLU A 275 -14.99 -22.07 -3.58
C GLU A 275 -15.91 -21.53 -4.67
N LEU A 276 -17.21 -21.38 -4.39
CA LEU A 276 -18.15 -20.79 -5.33
C LEU A 276 -17.76 -19.34 -5.66
N LEU A 277 -17.39 -18.55 -4.65
CA LEU A 277 -16.95 -17.17 -4.83
C LEU A 277 -15.71 -17.08 -5.72
N VAL A 278 -14.69 -17.91 -5.45
CA VAL A 278 -13.49 -18.00 -6.30
C VAL A 278 -13.88 -18.39 -7.73
N GLY A 279 -14.72 -19.42 -7.90
CA GLY A 279 -15.21 -19.86 -9.20
C GLY A 279 -15.89 -18.75 -10.00
N LEU A 280 -16.74 -17.96 -9.35
CA LEU A 280 -17.42 -16.79 -9.95
C LEU A 280 -16.42 -15.71 -10.36
N ILE A 281 -15.47 -15.36 -9.49
CA ILE A 281 -14.43 -14.36 -9.79
C ILE A 281 -13.60 -14.79 -11.00
N LEU A 282 -13.12 -16.04 -11.01
CA LEU A 282 -12.30 -16.57 -12.09
C LEU A 282 -13.06 -16.68 -13.43
N SER A 283 -14.39 -16.80 -13.39
CA SER A 283 -15.22 -16.93 -14.59
C SER A 283 -15.69 -15.60 -15.15
N ILE A 284 -15.96 -14.60 -14.29
CA ILE A 284 -16.61 -13.34 -14.70
C ILE A 284 -15.58 -12.20 -14.85
N CYS A 285 -14.60 -12.09 -13.97
CA CYS A 285 -13.67 -10.95 -13.90
C CYS A 285 -12.53 -11.05 -14.93
N VAL A 286 -12.84 -11.17 -16.23
CA VAL A 286 -11.84 -11.38 -17.29
C VAL A 286 -10.79 -10.26 -17.43
N ARG A 287 -11.06 -9.06 -16.88
CA ARG A 287 -10.14 -7.90 -16.89
C ARG A 287 -9.24 -7.80 -15.66
N LEU A 288 -9.28 -8.82 -14.79
CA LEU A 288 -8.55 -8.81 -13.53
C LEU A 288 -7.04 -8.77 -13.74
N ARG A 289 -6.36 -7.92 -12.96
CA ARG A 289 -4.90 -7.74 -12.96
C ARG A 289 -4.28 -8.13 -11.62
N SER A 290 -5.01 -7.96 -10.52
CA SER A 290 -4.57 -8.33 -9.17
C SER A 290 -5.67 -9.10 -8.44
N LEU A 291 -5.32 -10.21 -7.80
CA LEU A 291 -6.27 -11.09 -7.13
C LEU A 291 -5.66 -11.66 -5.85
N THR A 292 -6.33 -11.47 -4.71
CA THR A 292 -5.90 -12.08 -3.43
C THR A 292 -6.91 -13.13 -2.97
N LEU A 293 -6.51 -14.40 -3.06
CA LEU A 293 -7.21 -15.58 -2.57
C LEU A 293 -6.48 -16.19 -1.37
N SER A 294 -5.86 -15.33 -0.55
CA SER A 294 -5.05 -15.75 0.60
C SER A 294 -5.93 -16.25 1.73
N ASN A 295 -5.48 -17.31 2.43
CA ASN A 295 -6.14 -17.85 3.63
C ASN A 295 -7.62 -18.27 3.39
N LEU A 296 -7.87 -18.95 2.26
CA LEU A 296 -9.20 -19.43 1.88
C LEU A 296 -9.37 -20.94 2.09
N ASP A 297 -8.37 -21.63 2.64
CA ASP A 297 -8.36 -23.09 2.82
C ASP A 297 -8.62 -23.84 1.49
N LEU A 298 -8.09 -23.30 0.38
CA LEU A 298 -8.30 -23.89 -0.93
C LEU A 298 -7.57 -25.23 -1.05
N ILE A 299 -8.29 -26.28 -1.44
CA ILE A 299 -7.70 -27.59 -1.77
C ILE A 299 -7.08 -27.57 -3.17
N ALA A 300 -7.74 -26.90 -4.11
CA ALA A 300 -7.32 -26.70 -5.48
C ALA A 300 -7.78 -25.34 -6.01
N VAL A 301 -7.11 -24.84 -7.05
CA VAL A 301 -7.55 -23.65 -7.80
C VAL A 301 -8.03 -24.09 -9.17
N SER A 302 -9.18 -23.58 -9.61
CA SER A 302 -9.78 -23.95 -10.90
C SER A 302 -8.87 -23.62 -12.09
N GLU A 303 -8.87 -24.51 -13.09
CA GLU A 303 -8.22 -24.28 -14.40
C GLU A 303 -8.74 -23.02 -15.13
N SER A 304 -9.89 -22.48 -14.74
CA SER A 304 -10.39 -21.20 -15.28
C SER A 304 -9.48 -20.01 -14.96
N ILE A 305 -8.55 -20.10 -14.00
CA ILE A 305 -7.58 -19.02 -13.73
C ILE A 305 -6.78 -18.65 -14.98
N GLY A 306 -6.46 -19.62 -15.85
CA GLY A 306 -5.76 -19.38 -17.10
C GLY A 306 -6.54 -18.58 -18.15
N LYS A 307 -7.84 -18.33 -17.94
CA LYS A 307 -8.65 -17.42 -18.78
C LYS A 307 -8.39 -15.95 -18.45
N LEU A 308 -7.80 -15.65 -17.29
CA LEU A 308 -7.53 -14.29 -16.83
C LEU A 308 -6.21 -13.76 -17.43
N LEU A 309 -6.14 -13.61 -18.74
CA LEU A 309 -4.90 -13.28 -19.49
C LEU A 309 -4.23 -11.95 -19.07
N HIS A 310 -4.99 -11.08 -18.39
CA HIS A 310 -4.51 -9.81 -17.85
C HIS A 310 -4.00 -9.90 -16.41
N LEU A 311 -4.13 -11.07 -15.76
CA LEU A 311 -3.73 -11.26 -14.37
C LEU A 311 -2.20 -11.16 -14.25
N ARG A 312 -1.76 -10.35 -13.29
CA ARG A 312 -0.33 -10.05 -13.05
C ARG A 312 0.11 -10.40 -11.65
N CYS A 313 -0.77 -10.24 -10.66
CA CYS A 313 -0.45 -10.50 -9.25
C CYS A 313 -1.53 -11.36 -8.56
N PRO A 314 -1.57 -12.67 -8.78
CA PRO A 314 -2.25 -13.60 -7.90
C PRO A 314 -1.51 -13.80 -6.57
N ASP A 315 -2.27 -13.76 -5.49
CA ASP A 315 -1.84 -14.14 -4.15
C ASP A 315 -2.68 -15.33 -3.67
N LEU A 316 -2.06 -16.50 -3.62
CA LEU A 316 -2.63 -17.77 -3.16
C LEU A 316 -2.01 -18.19 -1.81
N SER A 317 -1.33 -17.28 -1.11
CA SER A 317 -0.66 -17.58 0.16
C SER A 317 -1.61 -18.09 1.24
N LEU A 318 -1.05 -18.74 2.26
CA LEU A 318 -1.79 -19.22 3.43
C LEU A 318 -2.90 -20.25 3.12
N ASN A 319 -2.93 -20.82 1.91
CA ASN A 319 -3.78 -21.98 1.60
C ASN A 319 -3.01 -23.26 1.94
N ARG A 320 -2.93 -23.57 3.24
CA ARG A 320 -2.06 -24.64 3.76
C ARG A 320 -2.33 -26.01 3.14
N ILE A 321 -3.58 -26.29 2.80
CA ILE A 321 -4.02 -27.58 2.24
C ILE A 321 -4.00 -27.64 0.70
N LEU A 322 -3.55 -26.57 0.03
CA LEU A 322 -3.43 -26.51 -1.43
C LEU A 322 -2.39 -27.52 -1.91
N LYS A 323 -2.81 -28.52 -2.68
CA LYS A 323 -1.94 -29.64 -3.08
C LYS A 323 -1.16 -29.37 -4.37
N GLU A 324 -1.79 -28.68 -5.30
CA GLU A 324 -1.27 -28.42 -6.64
C GLU A 324 -1.78 -27.09 -7.18
N LEU A 325 -1.03 -26.53 -8.13
CA LEU A 325 -1.48 -25.40 -8.94
C LEU A 325 -2.10 -25.89 -10.25
N PRO A 326 -3.16 -25.24 -10.76
CA PRO A 326 -3.73 -25.57 -12.04
C PRO A 326 -2.69 -25.40 -13.14
N LYS A 327 -2.66 -26.34 -14.09
CA LYS A 327 -1.70 -26.33 -15.20
C LYS A 327 -1.86 -25.06 -16.04
N SER A 328 -3.08 -24.53 -16.15
CA SER A 328 -3.37 -23.31 -16.90
C SER A 328 -2.74 -22.03 -16.31
N ILE A 329 -2.19 -22.04 -15.09
CA ILE A 329 -1.51 -20.86 -14.52
C ILE A 329 -0.32 -20.41 -15.37
N THR A 330 0.28 -21.33 -16.13
CA THR A 330 1.41 -21.09 -17.04
C THR A 330 1.02 -20.35 -18.32
N LYS A 331 -0.29 -20.23 -18.60
CA LYS A 331 -0.84 -19.41 -19.71
C LYS A 331 -0.82 -17.91 -19.39
N LEU A 332 -0.58 -17.53 -18.14
CA LEU A 332 -0.60 -16.15 -17.68
C LEU A 332 0.70 -15.42 -17.98
N HIS A 333 1.08 -15.26 -19.25
CA HIS A 333 2.38 -14.71 -19.67
C HIS A 333 2.68 -13.27 -19.18
N ASN A 334 1.68 -12.57 -18.64
CA ASN A 334 1.83 -11.24 -18.04
C ASN A 334 2.02 -11.27 -16.51
N LEU A 335 2.18 -12.45 -15.91
CA LEU A 335 2.41 -12.59 -14.47
C LEU A 335 3.68 -11.86 -14.05
N LEU A 336 3.56 -10.99 -13.05
CA LEU A 336 4.66 -10.28 -12.40
C LEU A 336 4.97 -10.90 -11.04
N VAL A 337 3.94 -11.33 -10.31
CA VAL A 337 4.08 -11.84 -8.94
C VAL A 337 3.22 -13.08 -8.77
N LEU A 338 3.80 -14.15 -8.24
CA LEU A 338 3.08 -15.33 -7.78
C LEU A 338 3.41 -15.58 -6.30
N LYS A 339 2.42 -15.38 -5.42
CA LYS A 339 2.59 -15.66 -3.99
C LYS A 339 1.92 -16.98 -3.61
N LEU A 340 2.71 -17.85 -3.00
CA LEU A 340 2.36 -19.19 -2.55
C LEU A 340 2.84 -19.42 -1.11
N SER A 341 3.26 -18.37 -0.40
CA SER A 341 3.86 -18.50 0.92
C SER A 341 2.93 -19.26 1.87
N SER A 342 3.49 -20.21 2.63
CA SER A 342 2.76 -21.08 3.58
C SER A 342 1.66 -21.94 2.94
N CYS A 343 1.87 -22.41 1.70
CA CYS A 343 1.11 -23.51 1.12
C CYS A 343 1.81 -24.84 1.48
N ASP A 344 1.55 -25.35 2.68
CA ASP A 344 2.28 -26.46 3.29
C ASP A 344 2.17 -27.77 2.50
N GLU A 345 1.00 -28.06 1.94
CA GLU A 345 0.69 -29.28 1.17
C GLU A 345 1.11 -29.22 -0.31
N LEU A 346 1.61 -28.09 -0.80
CA LEU A 346 1.97 -27.91 -2.20
C LEU A 346 3.19 -28.77 -2.54
N LYS A 347 3.02 -29.75 -3.44
CA LYS A 347 4.06 -30.76 -3.74
C LYS A 347 5.01 -30.34 -4.85
N GLU A 348 4.48 -29.72 -5.88
CA GLU A 348 5.21 -29.34 -7.09
C GLU A 348 4.68 -28.04 -7.67
N LEU A 349 5.55 -27.34 -8.41
CA LEU A 349 5.16 -26.26 -9.30
C LEU A 349 5.04 -26.80 -10.73
N PRO A 350 4.14 -26.28 -11.57
CA PRO A 350 4.05 -26.71 -12.96
C PRO A 350 5.40 -26.52 -13.68
N ASN A 351 5.90 -27.54 -14.40
CA ASN A 351 7.18 -27.45 -15.12
C ASN A 351 7.23 -26.28 -16.11
N ASP A 352 6.08 -25.96 -16.70
CA ASP A 352 5.91 -24.86 -17.65
C ASP A 352 5.94 -23.45 -17.00
N LEU A 353 6.16 -23.32 -15.69
CA LEU A 353 6.27 -22.03 -15.00
C LEU A 353 7.39 -21.15 -15.59
N ILE A 354 8.44 -21.76 -16.16
CA ILE A 354 9.52 -21.05 -16.87
C ILE A 354 9.03 -20.23 -18.08
N LYS A 355 7.83 -20.49 -18.60
CA LYS A 355 7.20 -19.71 -19.69
C LYS A 355 6.74 -18.32 -19.24
N LEU A 356 6.71 -18.07 -17.93
CA LEU A 356 6.30 -16.80 -17.32
C LEU A 356 7.47 -15.81 -17.31
N HIS A 357 7.99 -15.45 -18.48
CA HIS A 357 9.18 -14.61 -18.66
C HIS A 357 9.11 -13.21 -18.01
N LYS A 358 7.93 -12.71 -17.63
CA LYS A 358 7.76 -11.42 -16.92
C LYS A 358 7.72 -11.56 -15.39
N LEU A 359 7.83 -12.77 -14.86
CA LEU A 359 7.74 -13.02 -13.42
C LEU A 359 8.93 -12.40 -12.70
N ARG A 360 8.62 -11.54 -11.73
CA ARG A 360 9.58 -10.80 -10.88
C ARG A 360 9.69 -11.37 -9.49
N THR A 361 8.58 -11.88 -8.96
CA THR A 361 8.52 -12.44 -7.61
C THR A 361 7.83 -13.79 -7.62
N LEU A 362 8.54 -14.81 -7.15
CA LEU A 362 7.99 -16.11 -6.80
C LEU A 362 8.20 -16.33 -5.30
N ASP A 363 7.13 -16.16 -4.53
CA ASP A 363 7.17 -16.37 -3.08
C ASP A 363 6.63 -17.76 -2.74
N ILE A 364 7.55 -18.68 -2.44
CA ILE A 364 7.29 -20.06 -2.00
C ILE A 364 7.83 -20.31 -0.58
N SER A 365 7.89 -19.23 0.22
CA SER A 365 8.38 -19.31 1.58
C SER A 365 7.46 -20.21 2.40
N ARG A 366 8.03 -21.07 3.26
CA ARG A 366 7.26 -22.02 4.09
C ARG A 366 6.38 -23.01 3.30
N CYS A 367 6.65 -23.27 2.02
CA CYS A 367 6.07 -24.41 1.30
C CYS A 367 6.85 -25.68 1.64
N ASN A 368 6.50 -26.34 2.74
CA ASN A 368 7.36 -27.37 3.34
C ASN A 368 7.42 -28.68 2.53
N LYS A 369 6.31 -29.08 1.87
CA LYS A 369 6.26 -30.30 1.04
C LYS A 369 6.69 -30.10 -0.42
N LEU A 370 7.02 -28.87 -0.81
CA LEU A 370 7.49 -28.58 -2.15
C LEU A 370 8.88 -29.22 -2.32
N LYS A 371 9.00 -30.16 -3.27
CA LYS A 371 10.21 -31.00 -3.40
C LYS A 371 11.29 -30.38 -4.29
N CYS A 372 10.89 -29.86 -5.44
CA CYS A 372 11.80 -29.34 -6.45
C CYS A 372 11.22 -28.09 -7.12
N LEU A 373 12.12 -27.28 -7.65
CA LEU A 373 11.77 -26.19 -8.57
C LEU A 373 11.71 -26.76 -10.00
N PRO A 374 10.96 -26.11 -10.91
CA PRO A 374 11.03 -26.40 -12.34
C PRO A 374 12.49 -26.35 -12.83
N THR A 375 12.82 -27.17 -13.82
CA THR A 375 14.15 -27.15 -14.44
C THR A 375 14.38 -25.82 -15.16
N ASP A 376 15.64 -25.37 -15.25
CA ASP A 376 16.05 -24.14 -15.94
C ASP A 376 15.42 -22.83 -15.40
N MET A 377 15.32 -22.65 -14.08
CA MET A 377 14.88 -21.38 -13.47
C MET A 377 15.68 -20.16 -13.94
N SER A 378 16.89 -20.36 -14.50
CA SER A 378 17.70 -19.32 -15.14
C SER A 378 17.01 -18.65 -16.35
N LYS A 379 16.02 -19.30 -16.98
CA LYS A 379 15.22 -18.72 -18.07
C LYS A 379 14.30 -17.57 -17.63
N LEU A 380 14.03 -17.45 -16.33
CA LEU A 380 13.26 -16.34 -15.76
C LEU A 380 14.18 -15.13 -15.51
N ALA A 381 14.65 -14.51 -16.59
CA ALA A 381 15.66 -13.44 -16.56
C ALA A 381 15.27 -12.20 -15.73
N TYR A 382 13.99 -11.98 -15.46
CA TYR A 382 13.47 -10.85 -14.69
C TYR A 382 13.06 -11.21 -13.25
N LEU A 383 13.37 -12.44 -12.80
CA LEU A 383 13.03 -12.90 -11.45
C LEU A 383 13.99 -12.28 -10.43
N HIS A 384 13.50 -11.30 -9.68
CA HIS A 384 14.26 -10.57 -8.66
C HIS A 384 14.15 -11.21 -7.28
N THR A 385 13.02 -11.86 -7.00
CA THR A 385 12.73 -12.43 -5.69
C THR A 385 12.30 -13.89 -5.81
N LEU A 386 13.12 -14.77 -5.26
CA LEU A 386 12.80 -16.18 -5.04
C LEU A 386 13.06 -16.50 -3.56
N THR A 387 12.00 -16.75 -2.79
CA THR A 387 12.12 -16.84 -1.32
C THR A 387 12.69 -18.17 -0.82
N ARG A 388 12.77 -19.20 -1.67
CA ARG A 388 13.42 -20.48 -1.36
C ARG A 388 14.05 -21.06 -2.63
N TYR A 389 15.34 -21.34 -2.58
CA TYR A 389 16.02 -22.12 -3.62
C TYR A 389 16.20 -23.56 -3.13
N MET A 390 15.81 -24.53 -3.95
CA MET A 390 15.99 -25.95 -3.64
C MET A 390 17.02 -26.49 -4.63
N VAL A 391 18.20 -26.86 -4.11
CA VAL A 391 19.22 -27.54 -4.92
C VAL A 391 18.76 -28.98 -5.09
N GLY A 392 18.52 -29.40 -6.34
CA GLY A 392 18.20 -30.79 -6.64
C GLY A 392 19.36 -31.68 -6.25
N GLY A 393 19.25 -32.37 -5.12
CA GLY A 393 20.12 -33.48 -4.77
C GLY A 393 19.61 -34.75 -5.43
N GLU A 394 20.09 -35.06 -6.63
CA GLU A 394 20.20 -36.45 -7.03
C GLU A 394 21.45 -37.01 -6.34
N SER A 395 21.27 -37.61 -5.16
CA SER A 395 22.15 -38.70 -4.75
C SER A 395 21.75 -39.95 -5.55
N MET A 396 22.06 -39.93 -6.85
CA MET A 396 22.19 -41.12 -7.70
C MET A 396 23.69 -41.42 -7.86
N TYR A 397 24.36 -41.68 -6.73
CA TYR A 397 25.59 -42.47 -6.73
C TYR A 397 25.24 -43.81 -6.07
N LYS A 398 24.72 -44.74 -6.88
CA LYS A 398 24.96 -46.16 -6.63
C LYS A 398 26.40 -46.43 -7.07
N MET A 399 27.27 -46.70 -6.10
CA MET A 399 28.33 -47.70 -6.29
C MET A 399 27.79 -49.04 -5.80
#